data_AF-A0A524H5Y2-F1
#
_entry.id   AF-A0A524H5Y2-F1
#
_cell.length_a   1.000
_cell.length_b   1.000
_cell.length_c   1.000
_cell.angle_alpha   90.00
_cell.angle_beta   90.00
_cell.angle_gamma   90.00
#
_symmetry.space_group_name_H-M   'P 1'
#
loop_
_entity.id
_entity.type
_entity.pdbx_description
1 polymer ?
#
loop_
_entity_poly.entity_id
_entity_poly.type
_entity_poly.pdbx_seq_one_letter_code
_entity_poly.pdbx_strand_id
1 'polypeptide(L)'
;MAPDRIGLHLCLALALAACGGDAEAPAAAPDAAPAPVMDAQTAQADSVEGARIAAARADSASVSGPLAQRETFAYGGGSRDPFESLLDLATSGPELPDLMLVGIYQDLAYNSNSVALLRDRTNDRRFKLRVGDQLGRLKVAQIRQKDVVFIVEDFGFERQETLSLTKREEETP
;
A
#
# COMPACT_ATOMS: atom_id res chain seq x y z
N MET A 1 47.99 -10.67 -35.29
CA MET A 1 48.33 -12.10 -35.21
C MET A 1 47.26 -12.75 -34.35
N ALA A 2 46.48 -13.60 -34.99
CA ALA A 2 45.18 -14.18 -34.64
C ALA A 2 45.21 -15.10 -33.38
N PRO A 3 44.13 -15.86 -33.04
CA PRO A 3 42.77 -15.45 -32.67
C PRO A 3 42.10 -16.39 -31.60
N ASP A 4 40.81 -16.12 -31.29
CA ASP A 4 39.67 -17.04 -31.02
C ASP A 4 39.80 -18.36 -30.23
N ARG A 5 38.86 -18.57 -29.29
CA ARG A 5 38.02 -19.81 -29.07
C ARG A 5 36.76 -19.41 -28.27
N ILE A 6 35.51 -19.39 -28.78
CA ILE A 6 34.60 -20.45 -29.27
C ILE A 6 34.23 -21.50 -28.20
N GLY A 7 32.92 -21.59 -27.94
CA GLY A 7 32.22 -22.67 -27.21
C GLY A 7 30.99 -22.09 -26.49
N LEU A 8 29.80 -21.92 -27.10
CA LEU A 8 28.95 -22.80 -27.91
C LEU A 8 28.40 -24.01 -27.12
N HIS A 9 27.07 -23.97 -26.94
CA HIS A 9 26.12 -25.03 -26.57
C HIS A 9 26.06 -25.48 -25.10
N LEU A 10 24.92 -25.20 -24.46
CA LEU A 10 23.98 -26.28 -24.11
C LEU A 10 22.57 -25.73 -23.88
N CYS A 11 21.71 -25.91 -24.87
CA CYS A 11 20.26 -25.84 -24.70
C CYS A 11 19.81 -27.06 -23.87
N LEU A 12 19.02 -26.85 -22.82
CA LEU A 12 18.17 -27.90 -22.28
C LEU A 12 16.78 -27.33 -22.02
N ALA A 13 15.93 -27.48 -23.03
CA ALA A 13 14.49 -27.42 -22.88
C ALA A 13 14.01 -28.72 -22.22
N LEU A 14 13.20 -28.61 -21.18
CA LEU A 14 12.43 -29.74 -20.67
C LEU A 14 10.96 -29.30 -20.58
N ALA A 15 10.18 -29.74 -21.56
CA ALA A 15 8.72 -29.73 -21.55
C ALA A 15 8.25 -31.05 -20.91
N LEU A 16 7.32 -30.97 -19.96
CA LEU A 16 6.59 -32.13 -19.45
C LEU A 16 5.11 -31.79 -19.35
N ALA A 17 4.34 -32.63 -20.04
CA ALA A 17 2.89 -32.63 -20.15
C ALA A 17 2.24 -33.43 -19.02
N ALA A 18 1.03 -33.02 -18.61
CA ALA A 18 -0.05 -33.84 -18.03
C ALA A 18 -1.29 -32.92 -17.95
N CYS A 19 -2.41 -33.10 -18.67
CA CYS A 19 -3.42 -34.18 -18.72
C CYS A 19 -4.06 -34.52 -17.36
N GLY A 20 -5.36 -34.23 -17.27
CA GLY A 20 -6.30 -34.63 -16.20
C GLY A 20 -7.21 -33.44 -15.85
N GLY A 21 -8.50 -33.34 -16.21
CA GLY A 21 -9.44 -34.34 -16.69
C GLY A 21 -10.35 -34.77 -15.56
N ASP A 22 -11.48 -34.06 -15.35
CA ASP A 22 -12.67 -34.60 -14.67
C ASP A 22 -13.92 -33.97 -15.29
N ALA A 23 -14.70 -34.84 -15.91
CA ALA A 23 -15.99 -34.58 -16.51
C ALA A 23 -17.06 -35.12 -15.56
N GLU A 24 -17.86 -34.23 -14.97
CA GLU A 24 -19.02 -34.60 -14.15
C GLU A 24 -20.24 -34.78 -15.08
N ALA A 25 -20.80 -35.99 -15.06
CA ALA A 25 -21.97 -36.41 -15.83
C ALA A 25 -23.30 -35.89 -15.22
N PRO A 26 -24.40 -35.82 -15.99
CA PRO A 26 -25.56 -34.98 -15.68
C PRO A 26 -26.59 -35.63 -14.76
N ALA A 27 -27.17 -34.81 -13.88
CA ALA A 27 -28.29 -35.18 -13.02
C ALA A 27 -29.66 -35.07 -13.75
N ALA A 28 -30.32 -36.22 -13.80
CA ALA A 28 -31.76 -36.48 -13.67
C ALA A 28 -32.79 -35.42 -14.11
N ALA A 29 -33.60 -35.83 -15.10
CA ALA A 29 -34.91 -35.24 -15.42
C ALA A 29 -35.97 -35.59 -14.37
N PRO A 30 -36.89 -34.67 -14.05
CA PRO A 30 -38.18 -35.01 -13.49
C PRO A 30 -39.33 -34.86 -14.50
N ASP A 31 -40.28 -35.78 -14.30
CA ASP A 31 -41.55 -36.05 -14.95
C ASP A 31 -42.40 -34.84 -15.37
N ALA A 32 -43.10 -35.03 -16.49
CA ALA A 32 -44.05 -34.10 -17.05
C ALA A 32 -45.39 -34.14 -16.28
N ALA A 33 -45.80 -32.99 -15.75
CA ALA A 33 -47.15 -32.73 -15.26
C ALA A 33 -47.97 -31.94 -16.32
N PRO A 34 -49.30 -32.16 -16.40
CA PRO A 34 -50.12 -31.72 -17.53
C PRO A 34 -50.33 -30.19 -17.55
N ALA A 35 -50.31 -29.62 -18.76
CA ALA A 35 -50.52 -28.20 -19.01
C ALA A 35 -51.98 -27.78 -18.72
N PRO A 36 -52.21 -26.63 -18.05
CA PRO A 36 -53.53 -26.02 -17.96
C PRO A 36 -53.92 -25.46 -19.34
N VAL A 37 -55.14 -25.73 -19.77
CA VAL A 37 -55.76 -25.12 -20.96
C VAL A 37 -55.93 -23.61 -20.70
N MET A 38 -55.00 -22.81 -21.21
CA MET A 38 -55.08 -21.36 -21.19
C MET A 38 -55.93 -20.87 -22.36
N ASP A 39 -56.93 -20.04 -22.04
CA ASP A 39 -57.80 -19.37 -22.99
C ASP A 39 -56.99 -18.61 -24.06
N ALA A 40 -57.40 -18.80 -25.33
CA ALA A 40 -56.71 -18.25 -26.50
C ALA A 40 -56.62 -16.71 -26.51
N GLN A 41 -57.46 -16.02 -25.72
CA GLN A 41 -57.45 -14.57 -25.57
C GLN A 41 -56.32 -14.08 -24.63
N THR A 42 -55.93 -14.88 -23.64
CA THR A 42 -54.81 -14.56 -22.74
C THR A 42 -53.47 -14.82 -23.46
N ALA A 43 -53.40 -15.86 -24.30
CA ALA A 43 -52.22 -16.17 -25.12
C ALA A 43 -51.90 -15.09 -26.17
N GLN A 44 -52.92 -14.40 -26.69
CA GLN A 44 -52.74 -13.30 -27.63
C GLN A 44 -52.22 -12.02 -26.95
N ALA A 45 -52.62 -11.75 -25.70
CA ALA A 45 -52.08 -10.64 -24.92
C ALA A 45 -50.61 -10.90 -24.51
N ASP A 46 -50.30 -12.14 -24.10
CA ASP A 46 -48.96 -12.57 -23.72
C ASP A 46 -47.97 -12.58 -24.90
N SER A 47 -48.45 -12.92 -26.10
CA SER A 47 -47.63 -12.89 -27.32
C SER A 47 -47.38 -11.47 -27.83
N VAL A 48 -48.32 -10.54 -27.66
CA VAL A 48 -48.11 -9.13 -28.00
C VAL A 48 -47.16 -8.47 -27.01
N GLU A 49 -47.26 -8.77 -25.72
CA GLU A 49 -46.35 -8.26 -24.70
C GLU A 49 -44.95 -8.90 -24.84
N GLY A 50 -44.88 -10.21 -25.09
CA GLY A 50 -43.63 -10.89 -25.42
C GLY A 50 -42.97 -10.35 -26.69
N ALA A 51 -43.76 -10.02 -27.72
CA ALA A 51 -43.26 -9.37 -28.93
C ALA A 51 -42.76 -7.94 -28.67
N ARG A 52 -43.42 -7.18 -27.79
CA ARG A 52 -42.96 -5.84 -27.37
C ARG A 52 -41.68 -5.91 -26.55
N ILE A 53 -41.56 -6.85 -25.61
CA ILE A 53 -40.35 -7.07 -24.82
C ILE A 53 -39.20 -7.53 -25.73
N ALA A 54 -39.46 -8.43 -26.67
CA ALA A 54 -38.48 -8.87 -27.65
C ALA A 54 -38.04 -7.73 -28.59
N ALA A 55 -38.97 -6.89 -29.04
CA ALA A 55 -38.68 -5.72 -29.84
C ALA A 55 -37.87 -4.66 -29.05
N ALA A 56 -38.24 -4.40 -27.80
CA ALA A 56 -37.49 -3.49 -26.92
C ALA A 56 -36.07 -4.01 -26.63
N ARG A 57 -35.90 -5.33 -26.49
CA ARG A 57 -34.59 -5.99 -26.29
C ARG A 57 -33.74 -5.96 -27.56
N ALA A 58 -34.36 -6.11 -28.73
CA ALA A 58 -33.70 -5.97 -30.03
C ALA A 58 -33.26 -4.52 -30.28
N ASP A 59 -34.10 -3.54 -29.92
CA ASP A 59 -33.81 -2.11 -30.05
C ASP A 59 -32.65 -1.69 -29.13
N SER A 60 -32.63 -2.22 -27.89
CA SER A 60 -31.54 -2.05 -26.93
C SER A 60 -30.21 -2.70 -27.39
N ALA A 61 -30.28 -3.79 -28.16
CA ALA A 61 -29.11 -4.46 -28.74
C ALA A 61 -28.60 -3.76 -30.02
N SER A 62 -29.42 -2.93 -30.66
CA SER A 62 -29.05 -2.10 -31.82
C SER A 62 -28.56 -0.70 -31.45
N VAL A 63 -28.48 -0.36 -30.15
CA VAL A 63 -27.80 0.86 -29.68
C VAL A 63 -26.30 0.72 -29.93
N SER A 64 -25.88 1.01 -31.15
CA SER A 64 -24.48 1.20 -31.56
C SER A 64 -23.97 2.59 -31.14
N GLY A 65 -24.39 3.07 -29.97
CA GLY A 65 -23.72 4.16 -29.25
C GLY A 65 -22.62 3.56 -28.38
N PRO A 66 -21.67 4.36 -27.85
CA PRO A 66 -20.66 3.84 -26.93
C PRO A 66 -21.38 3.26 -25.69
N LEU A 67 -21.55 1.94 -25.70
CA LEU A 67 -21.94 1.14 -24.54
C LEU A 67 -20.99 1.55 -23.41
N ALA A 68 -21.55 2.02 -22.30
CA ALA A 68 -20.88 2.50 -21.09
C ALA A 68 -19.35 2.36 -21.13
N GLN A 69 -18.64 3.47 -21.34
CA GLN A 69 -17.17 3.47 -21.32
C GLN A 69 -16.70 2.88 -19.99
N ARG A 70 -16.23 1.64 -20.03
CA ARG A 70 -15.66 0.97 -18.87
C ARG A 70 -14.30 1.59 -18.62
N GLU A 71 -14.26 2.53 -17.68
CA GLU A 71 -13.00 3.03 -17.16
C GLU A 71 -12.17 1.85 -16.64
N THR A 72 -11.01 1.64 -17.26
CA THR A 72 -10.06 0.60 -16.87
C THR A 72 -8.87 1.29 -16.25
N PHE A 73 -8.77 1.24 -14.93
CA PHE A 73 -7.63 1.80 -14.21
C PHE A 73 -6.46 0.82 -14.28
N ALA A 74 -5.36 1.26 -14.88
CA ALA A 74 -4.07 0.59 -14.76
C ALA A 74 -3.33 1.22 -13.57
N TYR A 75 -3.22 0.48 -12.47
CA TYR A 75 -2.33 0.88 -11.37
C TYR A 75 -0.91 0.54 -11.80
N GLY A 76 -0.05 1.56 -11.89
CA GLY A 76 1.38 1.37 -12.05
C GLY A 76 1.95 0.74 -10.77
N GLY A 77 1.99 -0.58 -10.71
CA GLY A 77 2.67 -1.32 -9.66
C GLY A 77 4.17 -1.32 -9.92
N GLY A 78 4.94 -0.76 -9.00
CA GLY A 78 6.39 -0.95 -8.97
C GLY A 78 6.72 -2.41 -8.66
N SER A 79 7.95 -2.84 -8.97
CA SER A 79 8.47 -4.21 -8.74
C SER A 79 8.61 -4.63 -7.27
N ARG A 80 8.04 -3.85 -6.35
CA ARG A 80 8.18 -4.08 -4.92
C ARG A 80 7.10 -5.02 -4.44
N ASP A 81 7.50 -6.01 -3.64
CA ASP A 81 6.56 -6.93 -3.02
C ASP A 81 5.63 -6.16 -2.07
N PRO A 82 4.30 -6.20 -2.27
CA PRO A 82 3.34 -5.49 -1.42
C PRO A 82 3.33 -5.96 0.04
N PHE A 83 3.93 -7.12 0.34
CA PHE A 83 4.05 -7.65 1.70
C PHE A 83 5.45 -7.45 2.30
N GLU A 84 6.39 -6.87 1.55
CA GLU A 84 7.69 -6.52 2.08
C GLU A 84 7.53 -5.41 3.13
N SER A 85 8.13 -5.63 4.31
CA SER A 85 8.06 -4.69 5.41
C SER A 85 8.59 -3.33 5.02
N LEU A 86 7.80 -2.28 5.27
CA LEU A 86 8.25 -0.89 5.11
C LEU A 86 9.26 -0.47 6.18
N LEU A 87 9.36 -1.23 7.29
CA LEU A 87 10.27 -0.91 8.40
C LEU A 87 11.74 -1.04 8.00
N ASP A 88 12.07 -1.99 7.11
CA ASP A 88 13.46 -2.31 6.77
C ASP A 88 14.08 -1.31 5.77
N LEU A 89 13.26 -0.54 5.06
CA LEU A 89 13.73 0.48 4.10
C LEU A 89 14.12 1.80 4.75
N ALA A 90 13.56 2.11 5.92
CA ALA A 90 13.95 3.31 6.64
C ALA A 90 15.34 3.06 7.23
N THR A 91 16.33 3.90 6.89
CA THR A 91 17.61 3.94 7.61
C THR A 91 17.30 4.10 9.10
N SER A 92 17.38 3.00 9.86
CA SER A 92 16.94 2.94 11.25
C SER A 92 17.94 3.73 12.10
N GLY A 93 17.74 5.05 12.16
CA GLY A 93 18.36 5.86 13.19
C GLY A 93 17.82 5.48 14.57
N PRO A 94 18.43 6.00 15.64
CA PRO A 94 17.91 5.80 16.98
C PRO A 94 16.48 6.31 17.09
N GLU A 95 15.67 5.58 17.86
CA GLU A 95 14.28 5.92 18.12
C GLU A 95 14.16 7.00 19.21
N LEU A 96 13.10 7.81 19.16
CA LEU A 96 12.89 8.86 20.16
C LEU A 96 12.93 8.35 21.63
N PRO A 97 12.29 7.23 22.02
CA PRO A 97 12.31 6.75 23.41
C PRO A 97 13.70 6.31 23.91
N ASP A 98 14.65 6.06 23.00
CA ASP A 98 16.03 5.72 23.36
C ASP A 98 16.95 6.93 23.41
N LEU A 99 16.50 8.08 22.88
CA LEU A 99 17.23 9.33 22.98
C LEU A 99 16.99 10.00 24.32
N MET A 100 18.06 10.58 24.86
CA MET A 100 18.04 11.41 26.05
C MET A 100 18.60 12.78 25.70
N LEU A 101 17.86 13.85 26.03
CA LEU A 101 18.35 15.21 25.90
C LEU A 101 19.33 15.51 27.03
N VAL A 102 20.59 15.71 26.67
CA VAL A 102 21.67 16.00 27.62
C VAL A 102 21.76 17.49 27.89
N GLY A 103 21.54 18.32 26.87
CA GLY A 103 21.65 19.77 27.00
C GLY A 103 21.21 20.50 25.75
N ILE A 104 20.97 21.79 25.90
CA ILE A 104 20.60 22.70 24.82
C ILE A 104 21.52 23.92 24.91
N TYR A 105 22.21 24.23 23.82
CA TYR A 105 22.86 25.51 23.63
C TYR A 105 21.91 26.41 22.87
N GLN A 106 21.30 27.36 23.59
CA GLN A 106 20.35 28.29 23.00
C GLN A 106 21.06 29.58 22.59
N ASP A 107 20.82 30.01 21.35
CA ASP A 107 21.12 31.37 20.91
C ASP A 107 19.87 32.22 21.13
N LEU A 108 19.98 33.23 22.01
CA LEU A 108 18.86 34.11 22.35
C LEU A 108 18.51 35.11 21.24
N ALA A 109 19.44 35.39 20.34
CA ALA A 109 19.21 36.31 19.22
C ALA A 109 18.47 35.60 18.07
N TYR A 110 18.87 34.37 17.76
CA TYR A 110 18.31 33.58 16.67
C TYR A 110 18.06 32.13 17.09
N ASN A 111 16.80 31.77 17.32
CA ASN A 111 16.46 30.43 17.77
C ASN A 111 16.82 29.31 16.77
N SER A 112 17.00 29.65 15.50
CA SER A 112 17.46 28.70 14.45
C SER A 112 18.90 28.24 14.64
N ASN A 113 19.73 29.02 15.33
CA ASN A 113 21.13 28.70 15.61
C ASN A 113 21.32 27.84 16.86
N SER A 114 20.24 27.59 17.60
CA SER A 114 20.26 26.74 18.78
C SER A 114 20.68 25.31 18.41
N VAL A 115 21.39 24.66 19.32
CA VAL A 115 21.92 23.30 19.15
C VAL A 115 21.45 22.43 20.29
N ALA A 116 20.84 21.30 19.97
CA ALA A 116 20.47 20.26 20.92
C ALA A 116 21.57 19.18 20.98
N LEU A 117 21.95 18.78 22.19
CA LEU A 117 22.81 17.64 22.45
C LEU A 117 21.98 16.46 22.94
N LEU A 118 21.95 15.38 22.15
CA LEU A 118 21.28 14.14 22.51
C LEU A 118 22.28 13.03 22.73
N ARG A 119 21.92 12.07 23.59
CA ARG A 119 22.64 10.81 23.79
C ARG A 119 21.66 9.67 23.54
N ASP A 120 22.06 8.70 22.76
CA ASP A 120 21.33 7.44 22.62
C ASP A 120 21.70 6.52 23.79
N ARG A 121 20.68 6.02 24.50
CA ARG A 121 20.81 5.14 25.66
C ARG A 121 21.33 3.75 25.28
N THR A 122 21.13 3.30 24.04
CA THR A 122 21.47 1.95 23.59
C THR A 122 22.95 1.82 23.28
N ASN A 123 23.57 2.84 22.68
CA ASN A 123 24.95 2.80 22.20
C ASN A 123 25.85 3.92 22.77
N ASP A 124 25.30 4.76 23.65
CA ASP A 124 25.97 5.91 24.26
C ASP A 124 26.55 6.94 23.29
N ARG A 125 26.10 6.92 22.04
CA ARG A 125 26.52 7.89 21.02
C ARG A 125 25.87 9.23 21.30
N ARG A 126 26.65 10.30 21.10
CA ARG A 126 26.20 11.68 21.25
C ARG A 126 25.94 12.30 19.89
N PHE A 127 24.78 12.89 19.74
CA PHE A 127 24.35 13.59 18.53
C PHE A 127 24.26 15.09 18.81
N LYS A 128 24.73 15.89 17.86
CA LYS A 128 24.57 17.34 17.85
C LYS A 128 23.58 17.67 16.75
N LEU A 129 22.41 18.18 17.10
CA LEU A 129 21.35 18.48 16.15
C LEU A 129 21.00 19.97 16.17
N ARG A 130 20.67 20.51 15.01
CA ARG A 130 20.10 21.84 14.78
C ARG A 130 18.69 21.72 14.23
N VAL A 131 17.99 22.86 14.16
CA VAL A 131 16.66 22.91 13.53
C VAL A 131 16.77 22.46 12.07
N GLY A 132 15.94 21.50 11.67
CA GLY A 132 15.93 20.90 10.34
C GLY A 132 16.81 19.66 10.18
N ASP A 133 17.69 19.35 11.14
CA ASP A 133 18.50 18.12 11.07
C ASP A 133 17.62 16.88 11.23
N GLN A 134 18.02 15.81 10.53
CA GLN A 134 17.33 14.52 10.53
C GLN A 134 18.20 13.42 11.17
N LEU A 135 17.59 12.65 12.07
CA LEU A 135 18.18 11.51 12.74
C LEU A 135 17.23 10.31 12.58
N GLY A 136 17.51 9.47 11.59
CA GLY A 136 16.60 8.39 11.19
C GLY A 136 15.25 8.93 10.74
N ARG A 137 14.20 8.59 11.49
CA ARG A 137 12.81 9.06 11.28
C ARG A 137 12.47 10.36 11.99
N LEU A 138 13.41 10.90 12.77
CA LEU A 138 13.21 12.08 13.59
C LEU A 138 13.75 13.30 12.87
N LYS A 139 12.94 14.33 12.72
CA LYS A 139 13.34 15.63 12.21
C LYS A 139 13.19 16.68 13.30
N VAL A 140 14.22 17.49 13.53
CA VAL A 140 14.14 18.57 14.52
C VAL A 140 13.26 19.69 13.97
N ALA A 141 12.10 19.91 14.59
CA ALA A 141 11.20 20.98 14.21
C ALA A 141 11.54 22.29 14.92
N GLN A 142 11.78 22.22 16.23
CA GLN A 142 12.08 23.39 17.04
C GLN A 142 12.91 23.02 18.26
N ILE A 143 13.89 23.86 18.59
CA ILE A 143 14.63 23.78 19.84
C ILE A 143 14.10 24.90 20.75
N ARG A 144 13.68 24.54 21.96
CA ARG A 144 13.21 25.47 23.00
C ARG A 144 14.19 25.47 24.15
N GLN A 145 13.86 26.16 25.24
CA GLN A 145 14.80 26.33 26.37
C GLN A 145 14.99 25.05 27.20
N LYS A 146 13.95 24.22 27.33
CA LYS A 146 13.97 23.00 28.17
C LYS A 146 13.58 21.74 27.42
N ASP A 147 13.11 21.90 26.19
CA ASP A 147 12.49 20.88 25.40
C ASP A 147 12.90 21.02 23.93
N VAL A 148 12.93 19.90 23.21
CA VAL A 148 13.16 19.85 21.78
C VAL A 148 11.98 19.15 21.14
N VAL A 149 11.41 19.81 20.14
CA VAL A 149 10.26 19.30 19.38
C VAL A 149 10.78 18.59 18.14
N PHE A 150 10.38 17.34 18.00
CA PHE A 150 10.66 16.48 16.86
C PHE A 150 9.38 16.23 16.08
N ILE A 151 9.54 16.06 14.77
CA ILE A 151 8.54 15.44 13.90
C ILE A 151 9.04 14.03 13.62
N VAL A 152 8.21 13.04 13.94
CA VAL A 152 8.44 11.62 13.67
C VAL A 152 7.69 11.26 12.40
N GLU A 153 8.42 10.80 11.40
CA GLU A 153 7.86 10.37 10.11
C GLU A 153 7.67 8.85 10.12
N ASP A 154 6.41 8.40 10.24
CA ASP A 154 6.02 7.00 10.29
C ASP A 154 5.04 6.67 9.16
N PHE A 155 5.48 5.95 8.14
CA PHE A 155 4.64 5.42 7.06
C PHE A 155 3.70 6.45 6.39
N GLY A 156 4.20 7.65 6.12
CA GLY A 156 3.41 8.72 5.51
C GLY A 156 2.54 9.50 6.49
N PHE A 157 2.66 9.22 7.79
CA PHE A 157 2.13 10.05 8.86
C PHE A 157 3.25 10.82 9.54
N GLU A 158 2.95 12.05 9.93
CA GLU A 158 3.83 12.90 10.72
C GLU A 158 3.23 13.07 12.12
N ARG A 159 4.02 12.77 13.17
CA ARG A 159 3.63 13.00 14.56
C ARG A 159 4.62 13.95 15.22
N GLN A 160 4.10 14.96 15.93
CA GLN A 160 4.93 15.83 16.74
C GLN A 160 5.17 15.21 18.12
N GLU A 161 6.43 15.07 18.51
CA GLU A 161 6.84 14.60 19.84
C GLU A 161 7.79 15.59 20.49
N THR A 162 7.80 15.64 21.82
CA THR A 162 8.60 16.61 22.57
C THR A 162 9.45 15.89 23.59
N LEU A 163 10.76 16.14 23.54
CA LEU A 163 11.72 15.56 24.47
C LEU A 163 12.23 16.65 25.41
N SER A 164 12.02 16.46 26.71
CA SER A 164 12.40 17.43 27.74
C SER A 164 13.69 17.05 28.44
N LEU A 165 14.37 18.06 28.98
CA LEU A 165 15.60 17.86 29.74
C LEU A 165 15.26 17.10 31.03
N THR A 166 15.92 15.96 31.27
CA THR A 166 15.71 15.20 32.50
C THR A 166 16.16 16.04 33.70
N LYS A 167 15.23 16.37 34.59
CA LYS A 167 15.54 17.03 35.86
C LYS A 167 16.33 16.03 36.71
N ARG A 168 17.61 16.29 36.95
CA ARG A 168 18.37 15.56 37.96
C ARG A 168 17.77 15.93 39.32
N GLU A 169 17.12 14.97 39.96
CA GLU A 169 16.75 15.11 41.37
C GLU A 169 18.04 14.99 42.18
N GLU A 170 18.42 16.10 42.79
CA GLU A 170 19.59 16.21 43.64
C GLU A 170 19.22 15.57 44.99
N GLU A 171 19.54 14.28 45.15
CA GLU A 171 19.44 13.59 46.44
C GLU A 171 20.29 14.36 47.45
N THR A 172 19.62 15.08 48.35
CA THR A 172 20.24 15.81 49.44
C THR A 172 20.61 14.79 50.54
N PRO A 173 21.88 14.72 50.99
CA PRO A 173 22.37 13.70 51.91
C PRO A 173 21.81 13.83 53.33
#